data_AF-A0A842Q7E1-F1
#
_entry.id   AF-A0A842Q7E1-F1
#
_cell.length_a   1.000
_cell.length_b   1.000
_cell.length_c   1.000
_cell.angle_alpha   90.00
_cell.angle_beta   90.00
_cell.angle_gamma   90.00
#
_symmetry.space_group_name_H-M   'P 1'
#
loop_
_entity.id
_entity.type
_entity.pdbx_description
1 polymer ?
#
loop_
_entity_poly.entity_id
_entity_poly.type
_entity_poly.pdbx_seq_one_letter_code
_entity_poly.pdbx_strand_id
1 'polypeptide(L)' 'MRKILISAPELVTNKLEEKLRHKYDVQIKTIPNDTSSVCEIKAKVGRDMITICRFACNENLKDILTMFEVNYELKTRSRK' A
#
# COMPACT_ATOMS: atom_id res chain seq x y z
N MET A 1 14.35 5.91 5.85
CA MET A 1 13.44 5.54 4.75
C MET A 1 12.15 4.96 5.33
N ARG A 2 10.99 5.25 4.72
CA ARG A 2 9.67 4.79 5.19
C ARG A 2 9.37 3.42 4.58
N LYS A 3 9.19 2.39 5.42
CA LYS A 3 8.90 1.02 4.96
C LYS A 3 7.41 0.82 4.71
N ILE A 4 7.06 0.22 3.58
CA ILE A 4 5.69 -0.16 3.24
C ILE A 4 5.64 -1.62 2.80
N LEU A 5 4.50 -2.28 3.03
CA LEU A 5 4.20 -3.62 2.54
C LEU A 5 2.93 -3.59 1.72
N ILE A 6 3.01 -4.10 0.50
CA ILE A 6 1.91 -4.16 -0.45
C ILE A 6 1.47 -5.62 -0.54
N SER A 7 0.23 -5.89 -0.17
CA SER A 7 -0.40 -7.19 -0.34
C SER A 7 -1.45 -7.09 -1.45
N ALA A 8 -1.11 -7.57 -2.65
CA ALA A 8 -1.98 -7.54 -3.83
C ALA A 8 -1.54 -8.60 -4.85
N PRO A 9 -2.35 -8.88 -5.90
CA PRO A 9 -1.92 -9.73 -7.01
C PRO A 9 -0.70 -9.15 -7.71
N GLU A 10 0.11 -10.03 -8.32
CA GLU A 10 1.41 -9.68 -8.92
C GLU A 10 1.35 -8.50 -9.90
N LEU A 11 0.31 -8.48 -10.75
CA LEU A 11 0.08 -7.40 -11.73
C LEU A 11 -0.10 -6.03 -11.06
N VAL A 12 -0.73 -6.00 -9.88
CA VAL A 12 -0.99 -4.77 -9.13
C VAL A 12 0.24 -4.40 -8.30
N THR A 13 0.90 -5.37 -7.67
CA THR A 13 2.11 -5.12 -6.88
C THR A 13 3.24 -4.56 -7.72
N ASN A 14 3.48 -5.09 -8.93
CA ASN A 14 4.53 -4.59 -9.82
C ASN A 14 4.30 -3.12 -10.18
N LYS A 15 3.06 -2.75 -10.57
CA LYS A 15 2.71 -1.36 -10.89
C LYS A 15 2.88 -0.42 -9.70
N LEU A 16 2.47 -0.86 -8.51
CA LEU A 16 2.59 -0.06 -7.29
C LEU A 16 4.05 0.07 -6.85
N GLU A 17 4.83 -1.00 -6.92
CA GLU A 17 6.26 -0.98 -6.59
C GLU A 17 7.01 -0.01 -7.48
N GLU A 18 6.81 -0.06 -8.80
CA GLU A 18 7.49 0.86 -9.73
C GLU A 18 7.24 2.33 -9.39
N LYS A 19 6.04 2.67 -8.91
CA LYS A 19 5.69 4.04 -8.50
C LYS A 19 6.18 4.40 -7.11
N LEU A 20 6.20 3.47 -6.18
CA LEU A 20 6.46 3.74 -4.77
C LEU A 20 7.92 3.51 -4.35
N ARG A 21 8.69 2.66 -5.06
CA ARG A 21 10.09 2.33 -4.75
C ARG A 21 11.04 3.53 -4.71
N HIS A 22 10.68 4.61 -5.42
CA HIS A 22 11.46 5.84 -5.43
C HIS A 22 11.33 6.66 -4.14
N LYS A 23 10.23 6.47 -3.38
CA LYS A 23 9.91 7.22 -2.16
C LYS A 23 9.93 6.34 -0.89
N TYR A 24 9.68 5.05 -1.03
CA TYR A 24 9.45 4.11 0.06
C TYR A 24 10.30 2.84 -0.12
N ASP A 25 10.65 2.21 1.01
CA ASP A 25 11.21 0.86 1.03
C ASP A 25 10.05 -0.12 0.90
N VAL A 26 9.82 -0.60 -0.33
CA VAL A 26 8.65 -1.42 -0.68
C VAL A 26 8.95 -2.89 -0.41
N GLN A 27 8.09 -3.54 0.35
CA GLN A 27 8.00 -4.98 0.46
C GLN A 27 6.75 -5.46 -0.25
N ILE A 28 6.87 -6.53 -1.02
CA ILE A 28 5.76 -7.13 -1.74
C ILE A 28 5.37 -8.43 -1.07
N LYS A 29 4.07 -8.63 -0.88
CA LYS A 29 3.46 -9.90 -0.55
C LYS A 29 2.43 -10.22 -1.62
N THR A 30 2.76 -11.11 -2.54
CA THR A 30 1.81 -11.54 -3.57
C THR A 30 0.70 -12.36 -2.94
N ILE A 31 -0.54 -12.06 -3.32
CA ILE A 31 -1.73 -12.84 -2.95
C ILE A 31 -2.38 -13.38 -4.23
N PRO A 32 -3.08 -14.53 -4.17
CA PRO A 32 -3.77 -15.07 -5.33
C PRO A 32 -4.78 -14.06 -5.88
N ASN A 33 -4.92 -14.04 -7.20
CA ASN A 33 -5.82 -13.15 -7.95
C ASN A 33 -7.28 -13.61 -7.84
N ASP A 34 -7.75 -13.75 -6.61
CA ASP A 34 -9.14 -14.05 -6.27
C ASP A 34 -9.91 -12.74 -6.13
N THR A 35 -11.11 -12.66 -6.68
CA THR A 35 -12.00 -11.50 -6.54
C THR A 35 -12.47 -11.28 -5.11
N SER A 36 -12.32 -12.28 -4.24
CA SER A 36 -12.57 -12.19 -2.80
C SER A 36 -11.37 -11.69 -1.99
N SER A 37 -10.19 -11.59 -2.61
CA SER A 37 -8.96 -11.13 -1.95
C SER A 37 -8.97 -9.61 -1.79
N VAL A 38 -8.92 -9.14 -0.55
CA VAL A 38 -8.77 -7.71 -0.25
C VAL A 38 -7.30 -7.34 -0.37
N CYS A 39 -6.98 -6.40 -1.26
CA CYS A 39 -5.65 -5.83 -1.35
C CYS A 39 -5.44 -4.80 -0.24
N GLU A 40 -4.22 -4.72 0.28
CA GLU A 40 -3.89 -3.77 1.33
C GLU A 40 -2.46 -3.25 1.23
N ILE A 41 -2.30 -1.97 1.56
CA ILE A 41 -0.99 -1.35 1.76
C ILE A 41 -0.84 -1.04 3.25
N LYS A 42 0.19 -1.61 3.85
CA LYS A 42 0.62 -1.33 5.22
C LYS A 42 1.87 -0.46 5.19
N ALA A 43 2.03 0.39 6.20
CA ALA A 43 3.25 1.12 6.39
C ALA A 43 3.75 1.03 7.82
N LYS A 44 5.07 1.07 7.98
CA LYS A 44 5.71 1.16 9.29
C LYS A 44 5.61 2.59 9.80
N VAL A 45 4.86 2.78 10.88
CA VAL A 45 4.68 4.08 11.54
C VAL A 45 5.09 3.92 13.00
N GLY A 46 6.26 4.44 13.35
CA GLY A 46 6.90 4.19 14.65
C GLY A 46 7.40 2.75 14.74
N ARG A 47 6.94 2.00 15.75
CA ARG A 47 7.28 0.59 15.95
C ARG A 47 6.29 -0.37 15.29
N ASP A 48 5.09 0.11 14.95
CA ASP A 48 4.00 -0.72 14.43
C ASP A 48 3.89 -0.68 12.92
N MET A 49 3.32 -1.75 12.39
CA MET A 49 2.93 -1.87 10.99
C MET A 49 1.43 -1.69 10.88
N ILE A 50 1.00 -0.55 10.36
CA ILE A 50 -0.42 -0.17 10.31
C ILE A 50 -0.94 -0.27 8.89
N THR A 51 -2.20 -0.70 8.74
CA THR A 51 -2.88 -0.64 7.44
C THR A 51 -3.21 0.81 7.10
N ILE A 52 -2.72 1.25 5.94
CA ILE A 52 -2.92 2.60 5.42
C ILE A 52 -4.18 2.64 4.57
N CYS A 53 -4.30 1.72 3.62
CA CYS A 53 -5.49 1.59 2.79
C CYS A 53 -5.75 0.12 2.42
N ARG A 54 -7.02 -0.15 2.10
CA ARG A 54 -7.53 -1.40 1.54
C ARG A 54 -8.25 -1.07 0.24
N PHE A 55 -8.15 -1.93 -0.75
CA PHE A 55 -8.73 -1.71 -2.07
C PHE A 55 -9.05 -3.04 -2.76
N ALA A 56 -9.91 -3.00 -3.77
CA ALA A 56 -10.21 -4.15 -4.60
C ALA A 56 -9.09 -4.37 -5.64
N CYS A 57 -8.89 -5.61 -6.09
CA CYS A 57 -7.93 -5.94 -7.16
C CYS A 57 -8.20 -5.19 -8.47
N ASN A 58 -9.45 -4.79 -8.71
CA ASN A 58 -9.91 -4.07 -9.90
C ASN A 58 -9.93 -2.54 -9.72
N GLU A 59 -9.49 -2.02 -8.58
CA GLU A 59 -9.48 -0.58 -8.33
C GLU A 59 -8.44 0.13 -9.22
N ASN A 60 -8.71 1.37 -9.60
CA ASN A 60 -7.79 2.14 -10.44
C ASN A 60 -6.50 2.48 -9.67
N LEU A 61 -5.34 2.29 -10.31
CA LEU A 61 -4.03 2.58 -9.73
C LEU A 61 -3.91 4.02 -9.21
N LYS A 62 -4.47 5.00 -9.92
CA LYS A 62 -4.41 6.41 -9.52
C LYS A 62 -5.16 6.64 -8.22
N ASP A 63 -6.37 6.10 -8.12
CA ASP A 63 -7.19 6.17 -6.90
C ASP A 63 -6.53 5.47 -5.72
N ILE A 64 -5.94 4.28 -5.94
CA ILE A 64 -5.17 3.56 -4.91
C ILE A 64 -4.01 4.43 -4.39
N LEU A 65 -3.24 5.05 -5.30
CA LEU A 65 -2.09 5.90 -4.94
C LEU A 65 -2.53 7.13 -4.17
N THR A 66 -3.57 7.84 -4.63
CA THR A 66 -4.11 9.00 -3.93
C THR A 66 -4.63 8.62 -2.55
N MET A 67 -5.37 7.50 -2.45
CA MET A 67 -5.87 7.00 -1.18
C MET A 67 -4.73 6.65 -0.23
N PHE A 68 -3.67 6.00 -0.73
CA PHE A 68 -2.48 5.71 0.06
C PHE A 68 -1.79 6.98 0.55
N GLU A 69 -1.50 7.96 -0.32
CA GLU A 69 -0.79 9.18 0.08
C GLU A 69 -1.57 9.99 1.12
N VAL A 70 -2.88 10.17 0.91
CA VAL A 70 -3.76 10.89 1.86
C VAL A 70 -3.84 10.16 3.19
N ASN A 71 -4.11 8.85 3.20
CA ASN A 71 -4.21 8.09 4.45
C ASN A 71 -2.87 8.01 5.18
N TYR A 72 -1.76 7.92 4.44
CA TYR A 72 -0.43 7.91 5.01
C TYR A 72 -0.12 9.23 5.70
N GLU A 73 -0.41 10.35 5.04
CA GLU A 73 -0.22 11.67 5.62
C GLU A 73 -1.09 11.87 6.87
N LEU A 74 -2.37 11.54 6.82
CA LEU A 74 -3.27 11.66 7.97
C LEU A 74 -2.79 10.82 9.17
N LYS A 75 -2.48 9.54 8.95
CA LYS A 75 -2.05 8.63 10.03
C LYS A 75 -0.67 8.97 10.60
N THR A 76 0.21 9.61 9.82
CA THR A 76 1.52 10.06 10.30
C THR A 76 1.47 11.43 10.97
N ARG A 77 0.58 12.34 10.54
CA ARG A 77 0.35 13.63 11.20
C ARG A 77 -0.37 13.46 12.55
N SER A 78 -1.35 12.56 12.66
CA SER A 78 -2.08 12.32 13.92
C SER A 78 -1.25 11.67 15.03
N ARG A 79 -0.03 11.19 14.76
CA ARG A 79 0.88 10.58 15.75
C ARG A 79 2.01 11.51 16.20
N LYS A 80 1.97 12.79 15.83
CA LYS A 80 2.97 13.79 16.20
C LYS A 80 2.57 14.54 17.46
#